data_AF-A0A3D5EY69-F1
#
_entry.id   AF-A0A3D5EY69-F1
#
_cell.length_a   1.000
_cell.length_b   1.000
_cell.length_c   1.000
_cell.angle_alpha   90.00
_cell.angle_beta   90.00
_cell.angle_gamma   90.00
#
_symmetry.space_group_name_H-M   'P 1'
#
loop_
_entity.id
_entity.type
_entity.pdbx_description
1 polymer ?
#
loop_
_entity_poly.entity_id
_entity_poly.type
_entity_poly.pdbx_seq_one_letter_code
_entity_poly.pdbx_strand_id
1 'polypeptide(L)'
;AGLGGAVATVVIGRSLHKAADLLQARSGVPDFRFDHLLGLDACDAFTVTLAEISGQPVPPAIERQRAQLQDAMVDTHFMTGSLRIGLAADPDLLVALGQFLAGVGGE
;
A
#
# COMPACT_ATOMS: atom_id res chain seq x y z
N ALA A 1 -0.01 19.25 -20.38
CA ALA A 1 0.64 18.81 -19.13
C ALA A 1 1.13 17.38 -19.34
N GLY A 2 2.43 17.13 -19.16
CA GLY A 2 3.02 15.79 -19.26
C GLY A 2 3.53 15.31 -17.91
N LEU A 3 4.05 14.08 -17.84
CA LEU A 3 4.56 13.47 -16.60
C LEU A 3 5.62 14.31 -15.88
N GLY A 4 6.42 15.11 -16.60
CA GLY A 4 7.42 16.01 -16.01
C GLY A 4 6.87 17.25 -15.29
N GLY A 5 5.56 17.51 -15.34
CA GLY A 5 4.91 18.60 -14.61
C GLY A 5 4.20 18.15 -13.33
N ALA A 6 4.31 16.87 -12.95
CA ALA A 6 3.71 16.36 -11.73
C ALA A 6 4.52 16.78 -10.49
N VAL A 7 3.84 16.94 -9.35
CA VAL A 7 4.49 17.22 -8.05
C VAL A 7 5.28 16.01 -7.54
N ALA A 8 4.76 14.81 -7.77
CA ALA A 8 5.36 13.56 -7.32
C ALA A 8 4.92 12.39 -8.22
N THR A 9 5.72 11.33 -8.22
CA THR A 9 5.36 10.03 -8.81
C THR A 9 5.14 9.02 -7.69
N VAL A 10 3.97 8.37 -7.66
CA VAL A 10 3.71 7.26 -6.73
C VAL A 10 3.93 5.95 -7.48
N VAL A 11 4.78 5.09 -6.92
CA VAL A 11 5.15 3.79 -7.50
C VAL A 11 4.60 2.69 -6.60
N ILE A 12 3.76 1.81 -7.15
CA ILE A 12 3.12 0.71 -6.43
C ILE A 12 3.56 -0.61 -7.07
N GLY A 13 4.25 -1.45 -6.30
CA GLY A 13 4.81 -2.70 -6.77
C GLY A 13 6.33 -2.62 -6.86
N ARG A 14 7.01 -3.50 -6.13
CA ARG A 14 8.47 -3.58 -6.12
C ARG A 14 9.04 -3.87 -7.51
N SER A 15 8.31 -4.62 -8.33
CA SER A 15 8.70 -4.92 -9.71
C SER A 15 8.92 -3.67 -10.58
N LEU A 16 8.31 -2.53 -10.21
CA LEU A 16 8.40 -1.27 -10.96
C LEU A 16 9.61 -0.40 -10.61
N HIS A 17 10.45 -0.77 -9.63
CA HIS A 17 11.55 0.09 -9.18
C HIS A 17 12.49 0.52 -10.31
N LYS A 18 12.83 -0.38 -11.24
CA LYS A 18 13.66 -0.04 -12.41
C LYS A 18 12.97 0.96 -13.35
N ALA A 19 11.66 0.84 -13.53
CA ALA A 19 10.90 1.77 -14.35
C ALA A 19 10.79 3.13 -13.66
N ALA A 20 10.65 3.15 -12.33
CA ALA A 20 10.66 4.36 -11.52
C ALA A 20 12.01 5.09 -11.61
N ASP A 21 13.14 4.37 -11.51
CA ASP A 21 14.48 4.94 -11.68
C ASP A 21 14.63 5.65 -13.04
N LEU A 22 14.16 4.98 -14.11
CA LEU A 22 14.20 5.54 -15.46
C LEU A 22 13.28 6.75 -15.61
N LEU A 23 12.10 6.73 -15.00
CA LEU A 23 11.17 7.85 -15.05
C LEU A 23 11.72 9.05 -14.29
N GLN A 24 12.23 8.86 -13.07
CA GLN A 24 12.86 9.90 -12.26
C GLN A 24 14.05 10.52 -12.97
N ALA A 25 14.94 9.70 -13.56
CA ALA A 25 16.09 10.20 -14.31
C ALA A 25 15.71 11.06 -15.53
N ARG A 26 14.55 10.79 -16.14
CA ARG A 26 14.06 11.53 -17.32
C ARG A 26 13.22 12.74 -16.97
N SER A 27 12.44 12.69 -15.89
CA SER A 27 11.47 13.72 -15.53
C SER A 27 11.97 14.68 -14.44
N GLY A 28 12.91 14.23 -13.60
CA GLY A 28 13.32 14.94 -12.38
C GLY A 28 12.27 14.97 -11.28
N VAL A 29 11.12 14.33 -11.47
CA VAL A 29 10.02 14.31 -10.48
C VAL A 29 10.38 13.36 -9.34
N PRO A 30 10.27 13.78 -8.07
CA PRO A 30 10.52 12.89 -6.93
C PRO A 30 9.51 11.76 -6.91
N ASP A 31 9.96 10.57 -6.51
CA ASP A 31 9.11 9.39 -6.45
C ASP A 31 9.02 8.78 -5.04
N PHE A 32 7.86 8.21 -4.76
CA PHE A 32 7.51 7.57 -3.49
C PHE A 32 7.09 6.13 -3.79
N ARG A 33 7.82 5.16 -3.22
CA ARG A 33 7.71 3.74 -3.59
C ARG A 33 7.05 2.93 -2.50
N PHE A 34 6.12 2.07 -2.90
CA PHE A 34 5.39 1.14 -2.05
C PHE A 34 5.49 -0.26 -2.66
N ASP A 35 5.82 -1.26 -1.84
CA ASP A 35 5.83 -2.66 -2.30
C ASP A 35 4.41 -3.13 -2.66
N HIS A 36 3.41 -2.71 -1.89
CA HIS A 36 1.98 -2.91 -2.13
C HIS A 36 1.15 -1.95 -1.27
N LEU A 37 -0.18 -2.00 -1.43
CA LEU A 37 -1.16 -1.20 -0.68
C LEU A 37 -2.19 -2.06 0.08
N LEU A 38 -1.86 -3.33 0.37
CA LEU A 38 -2.73 -4.23 1.12
C LEU A 38 -2.37 -4.29 2.60
N GLY A 39 -3.37 -4.22 3.48
CA GLY A 39 -3.22 -4.26 4.94
C GLY A 39 -3.17 -2.88 5.59
N LEU A 40 -3.25 -2.87 6.92
CA LEU A 40 -3.38 -1.63 7.72
C LEU A 40 -2.16 -0.73 7.54
N ASP A 41 -0.96 -1.25 7.79
CA ASP A 41 0.29 -0.47 7.77
C ASP A 41 0.61 0.08 6.36
N ALA A 42 0.36 -0.71 5.32
CA ALA A 42 0.59 -0.30 3.94
C ALA A 42 -0.36 0.83 3.51
N CYS A 43 -1.64 0.72 3.87
CA CYS A 43 -2.64 1.77 3.64
C CYS A 43 -2.34 3.03 4.44
N ASP A 44 -1.89 2.91 5.69
CA ASP A 44 -1.52 4.04 6.54
C ASP A 44 -0.32 4.81 5.96
N ALA A 45 0.75 4.10 5.60
CA ALA A 45 1.94 4.71 4.99
C ALA A 45 1.59 5.46 3.69
N PHE A 46 0.73 4.86 2.86
CA PHE A 46 0.26 5.48 1.63
C PHE A 46 -0.59 6.74 1.90
N THR A 47 -1.52 6.65 2.84
CA THR A 47 -2.41 7.76 3.20
C THR A 47 -1.64 8.95 3.77
N VAL A 48 -0.68 8.70 4.67
CA VAL A 48 0.21 9.73 5.22
C VAL A 48 1.04 10.38 4.12
N THR A 49 1.64 9.57 3.23
CA THR A 49 2.45 10.09 2.11
C THR A 49 1.61 10.99 1.18
N LEU A 50 0.36 10.63 0.88
CA LEU A 50 -0.52 11.48 0.08
C LEU A 50 -0.89 12.79 0.80
N ALA A 51 -1.10 12.75 2.12
CA ALA A 51 -1.34 13.95 2.91
C ALA A 51 -0.12 14.90 2.88
N GLU A 52 1.10 14.35 3.01
CA GLU A 52 2.35 15.10 2.91
C GLU A 52 2.56 15.71 1.52
N ILE A 53 2.37 14.93 0.44
CA ILE A 53 2.53 15.41 -0.94
C ILE A 53 1.52 16.52 -1.27
N SER A 54 0.26 16.36 -0.84
CA SER A 54 -0.81 17.31 -1.15
C SER A 54 -0.87 18.52 -0.22
N GLY A 55 -0.26 18.44 0.96
CA GLY A 55 -0.41 19.41 2.03
C GLY A 55 -1.83 19.47 2.60
N GLN A 56 -2.67 18.48 2.31
CA GLN A 56 -4.06 18.39 2.79
C GLN A 56 -4.17 17.40 3.95
N PRO A 57 -5.04 17.66 4.93
CA PRO A 57 -5.31 16.67 5.98
C PRO A 57 -5.96 15.42 5.41
N VAL A 58 -5.76 14.29 6.09
CA VAL A 58 -6.44 13.03 5.75
C VAL A 58 -7.96 13.24 5.87
N PRO A 59 -8.75 12.90 4.84
CA PRO A 59 -10.20 13.04 4.92
C PRO A 59 -10.80 12.16 6.03
N PRO A 60 -11.78 12.64 6.82
CA PRO A 60 -12.42 11.85 7.88
C PRO A 60 -13.04 10.53 7.40
N ALA A 61 -13.41 10.45 6.12
CA ALA A 61 -13.90 9.22 5.51
C ALA A 61 -12.86 8.10 5.49
N ILE A 62 -11.58 8.44 5.25
CA ILE A 62 -10.48 7.47 5.23
C ILE A 62 -10.17 6.98 6.65
N GLU A 63 -10.17 7.87 7.64
CA GLU A 63 -10.03 7.49 9.05
C GLU A 63 -11.15 6.54 9.49
N ARG A 64 -12.39 6.82 9.07
CA ARG A 64 -13.53 5.92 9.30
C ARG A 64 -13.34 4.56 8.64
N GLN A 65 -12.88 4.52 7.39
CA GLN A 65 -12.62 3.26 6.68
C GLN A 65 -11.51 2.45 7.36
N ARG A 66 -10.46 3.12 7.85
CA ARG A 66 -9.42 2.49 8.66
C ARG A 66 -9.98 1.86 9.93
N ALA A 67 -10.84 2.57 10.66
CA ALA A 67 -11.50 2.02 11.85
C ALA A 67 -12.40 0.82 11.51
N GLN A 68 -13.13 0.88 10.40
CA GLN A 68 -13.95 -0.23 9.90
C GLN A 68 -13.11 -1.45 9.52
N LEU A 69 -11.93 -1.25 8.93
CA LEU A 69 -11.01 -2.34 8.63
C LEU A 69 -10.51 -3.00 9.92
N GLN A 70 -10.12 -2.21 10.93
CA GLN A 70 -9.70 -2.75 12.21
C GLN A 70 -10.82 -3.54 12.91
N ASP A 71 -12.05 -3.02 12.86
CA ASP A 71 -13.24 -3.72 13.37
C ASP A 71 -13.47 -5.04 12.63
N ALA A 72 -13.39 -5.05 11.30
CA ALA A 72 -13.50 -6.27 10.51
C ALA A 72 -12.38 -7.28 10.81
N MET A 73 -11.15 -6.82 11.06
CA MET A 73 -10.04 -7.69 11.48
C MET A 73 -10.34 -8.33 12.84
N VAL A 74 -10.90 -7.58 13.79
CA VAL A 74 -11.33 -8.11 15.09
C VAL A 74 -12.52 -9.04 14.94
N ASP A 75 -13.52 -8.74 14.12
CA ASP A 75 -14.68 -9.61 13.93
C ASP A 75 -14.31 -10.96 13.28
N THR A 76 -13.29 -10.94 12.41
CA THR A 76 -12.87 -12.13 11.65
C THR A 76 -11.71 -12.89 12.28
N HIS A 77 -11.09 -12.38 13.35
CA HIS A 77 -9.87 -12.99 13.93
C HIS A 77 -10.03 -14.46 14.32
N PHE A 78 -11.22 -14.89 14.75
CA PHE A 78 -11.50 -16.29 15.08
C PHE A 78 -11.40 -17.23 13.87
N MET A 79 -11.67 -16.71 12.67
CA MET A 79 -11.64 -17.46 11.41
C MET A 79 -10.30 -17.32 10.69
N THR A 80 -9.62 -16.18 10.84
CA THR A 80 -8.35 -15.91 10.15
C THR A 80 -7.12 -16.29 10.99
N GLY A 81 -7.24 -16.31 12.32
CA GLY A 81 -6.14 -16.65 13.21
C GLY A 81 -5.69 -18.11 13.05
N SER A 82 -4.39 -18.32 12.90
CA SER A 82 -3.75 -19.63 12.66
C SER A 82 -4.29 -20.37 11.43
N LEU A 83 -4.93 -19.65 10.50
CA LEU A 83 -5.41 -20.24 9.26
C LEU A 83 -4.20 -20.59 8.38
N ARG A 84 -4.09 -21.86 7.99
CA ARG A 84 -3.03 -22.35 7.09
C ARG A 84 -3.38 -22.10 5.63
N ILE A 85 -2.54 -21.34 4.91
CA ILE A 85 -2.85 -20.85 3.57
C ILE A 85 -1.72 -21.16 2.58
N GLY A 86 -2.08 -21.76 1.44
CA GLY A 86 -1.19 -21.87 0.29
C GLY A 86 -1.41 -20.70 -0.67
N LEU A 87 -0.35 -19.93 -0.97
CA LEU A 87 -0.41 -18.81 -1.91
C LEU A 87 0.32 -19.13 -3.21
N ALA A 88 -0.32 -18.87 -4.35
CA ALA A 88 0.27 -18.94 -5.68
C ALA A 88 -0.18 -17.72 -6.48
N ALA A 89 0.74 -16.77 -6.67
CA ALA A 89 0.47 -15.48 -7.29
C ALA A 89 1.76 -14.90 -7.90
N ASP A 90 1.63 -13.83 -8.69
CA ASP A 90 2.77 -13.03 -9.14
C ASP A 90 3.53 -12.41 -7.96
N PRO A 91 4.83 -12.09 -8.10
CA PRO A 91 5.69 -11.73 -6.96
C PRO A 91 5.16 -10.59 -6.09
N ASP A 92 4.71 -9.48 -6.68
CA ASP A 92 4.22 -8.32 -5.91
C ASP A 92 2.92 -8.66 -5.16
N LEU A 93 2.01 -9.39 -5.81
CA LEU A 93 0.75 -9.83 -5.18
C LEU A 93 1.01 -10.88 -4.09
N LEU A 94 1.98 -11.78 -4.30
CA LEU A 94 2.37 -12.79 -3.33
C LEU A 94 2.89 -12.15 -2.04
N VAL A 95 3.73 -11.11 -2.16
CA VAL A 95 4.20 -10.33 -1.00
C VAL A 95 3.03 -9.62 -0.32
N ALA A 96 2.15 -8.96 -1.09
CA ALA A 96 1.00 -8.25 -0.55
C ALA A 96 0.07 -9.17 0.27
N LEU A 97 -0.33 -10.29 -0.31
CA LEU A 97 -1.19 -11.27 0.34
C LEU A 97 -0.50 -11.91 1.54
N GLY A 98 0.77 -12.28 1.41
CA GLY A 98 1.54 -12.88 2.50
C GLY A 98 1.64 -11.94 3.72
N GLN A 99 1.97 -10.67 3.51
CA GLN A 99 2.05 -9.69 4.60
C GLN A 99 0.68 -9.38 5.21
N PHE A 100 -0.35 -9.22 4.39
CA PHE A 100 -1.72 -9.01 4.88
C PHE A 100 -2.23 -10.19 5.73
N LEU A 101 -2.06 -11.42 5.23
CA LEU A 101 -2.52 -12.63 5.91
C LEU A 101 -1.76 -12.85 7.22
N ALA A 102 -0.45 -12.63 7.23
CA ALA A 102 0.34 -12.63 8.46
C ALA A 102 -0.16 -11.57 9.46
N GLY A 103 -0.54 -10.38 8.97
CA GLY A 103 -1.11 -9.29 9.79
C GLY A 103 -2.47 -9.61 10.43
N VAL A 104 -3.25 -10.55 9.87
CA VAL A 104 -4.50 -11.07 10.48
C VAL A 104 -4.31 -12.41 11.19
N GLY A 105 -3.05 -12.85 11.36
CA GLY A 105 -2.66 -14.04 12.12
C GLY A 105 -2.70 -15.36 11.35
N GLY A 106 -2.85 -15.33 10.02
CA GLY A 106 -2.71 -16.52 9.16
C GLY A 106 -1.25 -16.92 8.95
N GLU A 107 -1.02 -18.18 8.58
CA GLU A 107 0.31 -18.79 8.36
C GLU A 107 0.40 -19.63 7.08
#